data_AF-A0ABD2LE27-F1
#
_entry.id   AF-A0ABD2LE27-F1
#
_cell.length_a   1.000
_cell.length_b   1.000
_cell.length_c   1.000
_cell.angle_alpha   90.00
_cell.angle_beta   90.00
_cell.angle_gamma   90.00
#
_symmetry.space_group_name_H-M   'P 1'
#
loop_
_entity.id
_entity.type
_entity.pdbx_description
1 polymer ?
#
loop_
_entity_poly.entity_id
_entity_poly.type
_entity_poly.pdbx_seq_one_letter_code
_entity_poly.pdbx_strand_id
1 'polypeptide(L)'
;MDLIGGKAWSDSGNFPRVTFCDIDVRILGAVQRHTVQCILVINIFTEKVFLLLWLWYSLLLLITVFNLFGWLFALLPFSARRDFILRHLRMANEKFEMEEENVDEFVCNFLKVDGCFLLRMIETHTTEWTTAEIVDEIWESFISDNGREGGGQKRGESEEKEKKEKNRVIEPLVARNCSNSLPNLPVEHPLTETRRRR
;
A
#
# COMPACT_ATOMS: atom_id res chain seq x y z
N MET A 1 -3.18 32.52 12.77
CA MET A 1 -4.55 32.95 12.39
C MET A 1 -4.71 34.48 12.40
N ASP A 2 -3.63 35.27 12.37
CA ASP A 2 -3.70 36.74 12.40
C ASP A 2 -3.80 37.40 11.01
N LEU A 3 -3.44 36.68 9.95
CA LEU A 3 -3.49 37.16 8.55
C LEU A 3 -4.90 37.16 7.95
N ILE A 4 -5.78 36.26 8.40
CA ILE A 4 -7.20 36.17 7.95
C ILE A 4 -8.06 37.29 8.55
N GLY A 5 -7.64 37.87 9.68
CA GLY A 5 -8.30 39.02 10.32
C GLY A 5 -7.82 40.38 9.82
N GLY A 6 -7.02 40.45 8.76
CA GLY A 6 -6.56 41.72 8.18
C GLY A 6 -5.59 42.52 9.07
N LYS A 7 -5.08 41.93 10.16
CA LYS A 7 -4.10 42.61 11.01
C LYS A 7 -2.72 42.46 10.37
N ALA A 8 -2.20 43.57 9.84
CA ALA A 8 -0.85 43.60 9.29
C ALA A 8 0.15 43.19 10.38
N TRP A 9 1.14 42.38 9.99
CA TRP A 9 2.18 41.76 10.82
C TRP A 9 3.06 42.76 11.61
N SER A 10 2.81 44.07 11.47
CA SER A 10 3.55 45.17 12.07
C SER A 10 3.46 45.26 13.60
N ASP A 11 2.54 44.53 14.25
CA ASP A 11 2.20 44.67 15.67
C ASP A 11 2.75 43.52 16.55
N SER A 12 3.24 42.43 15.95
CA SER A 12 3.94 41.39 16.71
C SER A 12 5.43 41.69 16.73
N GLY A 13 5.97 42.11 17.89
CA GLY A 13 7.40 42.42 18.11
C GLY A 13 8.37 41.24 17.94
N ASN A 14 7.98 40.18 17.23
CA ASN A 14 8.85 39.06 16.88
C ASN A 14 9.62 39.41 15.60
N PHE A 15 10.88 39.78 15.79
CA PHE A 15 11.91 39.97 14.77
C PHE A 15 11.60 41.03 13.67
N PRO A 16 12.19 42.23 13.73
CA PRO A 16 11.86 43.33 12.83
C PRO A 16 12.30 43.04 11.38
N ARG A 17 11.43 43.34 10.40
CA ARG A 17 11.73 43.24 8.97
C ARG A 17 12.74 44.30 8.49
N VAL A 18 12.82 45.41 9.22
CA VAL A 18 13.75 46.53 8.98
C VAL A 18 14.55 46.77 10.25
N THR A 19 15.87 46.76 10.14
CA THR A 19 16.80 47.04 11.24
C THR A 19 17.58 48.32 10.95
N PHE A 20 17.94 49.07 11.99
CA PHE A 20 18.87 50.20 11.86
C PHE A 20 20.29 49.69 12.13
N CYS A 21 21.22 50.03 11.23
CA CYS A 21 22.63 49.70 11.35
C CYS A 21 23.45 50.99 11.44
N ASP A 22 24.24 51.11 12.51
CA ASP A 22 25.11 52.27 12.73
C ASP A 22 26.50 51.95 12.21
N ILE A 23 27.00 52.80 11.31
CA ILE A 23 28.31 52.66 10.69
C ILE A 23 29.17 53.84 11.13
N ASP A 24 30.31 53.55 11.75
CA ASP A 24 31.30 54.53 12.17
C ASP A 24 32.28 54.78 11.01
N VAL A 25 32.18 55.94 10.34
CA VAL A 25 33.08 56.32 9.24
C VAL A 25 34.07 57.37 9.74
N ARG A 26 35.37 57.19 9.44
CA ARG A 26 36.43 58.13 9.81
C ARG A 26 36.73 59.06 8.65
N ILE A 27 36.52 60.36 8.82
CA ILE A 27 36.88 61.39 7.84
C ILE A 27 37.72 62.45 8.56
N LEU A 28 38.91 62.77 8.04
CA LEU A 28 39.83 63.79 8.57
C LEU A 28 40.25 63.61 10.06
N GLY A 29 40.20 62.38 10.58
CA GLY A 29 40.57 62.08 11.98
C GLY A 29 39.42 62.19 12.99
N ALA A 30 38.24 62.64 12.57
CA ALA A 30 37.01 62.61 13.37
C ALA A 30 36.16 61.37 13.00
N VAL A 31 35.59 60.71 14.02
CA VAL A 31 34.64 59.59 13.84
C VAL A 31 33.24 60.18 13.72
N GLN A 32 32.58 60.02 12.58
CA GLN A 32 31.20 60.45 12.35
C GLN A 32 30.31 59.21 12.24
N ARG A 33 29.23 59.17 13.01
CA ARG A 33 28.27 58.06 12.99
C ARG A 33 27.17 58.32 11.97
N HIS A 34 26.93 57.35 11.09
CA HIS A 34 25.82 57.37 10.15
C HIS A 34 24.91 56.17 10.37
N THR A 35 23.61 56.41 10.49
CA THR A 35 22.59 55.38 10.67
C THR A 35 21.95 55.04 9.33
N VAL A 36 21.94 53.77 8.92
CA VAL A 36 21.28 53.31 7.70
C VAL A 36 20.17 52.32 8.00
N GLN A 37 19.14 52.30 7.16
CA GLN A 37 18.07 51.31 7.23
C GLN A 37 18.46 50.06 6.43
N CYS A 38 18.50 48.91 7.09
CA CYS A 38 18.75 47.61 6.48
C CYS A 38 17.45 46.81 6.44
N ILE A 39 17.16 46.18 5.30
CA ILE A 39 16.04 45.25 5.18
C ILE A 39 16.57 43.85 5.43
N LEU A 40 15.98 43.14 6.38
CA LEU A 40 16.36 41.77 6.67
C LEU A 40 15.63 40.81 5.73
N VAL A 41 16.17 40.69 4.50
CA VAL A 41 15.58 39.90 3.41
C VAL A 41 15.37 38.42 3.82
N ILE A 42 16.22 37.90 4.70
CA ILE A 42 16.07 36.53 5.23
C ILE A 42 14.77 36.34 6.04
N ASN A 43 14.35 37.34 6.83
CA ASN A 43 13.15 37.26 7.67
C ASN A 43 11.86 37.25 6.84
N ILE A 44 11.82 38.07 5.78
CA ILE A 44 10.70 38.05 4.83
C ILE A 44 10.67 36.78 3.99
N PHE A 45 11.84 36.20 3.67
CA PHE A 45 11.90 34.91 2.96
C PHE A 45 11.36 33.77 3.82
N THR A 46 11.77 33.69 5.09
CA THR A 46 11.24 32.71 6.03
C THR A 46 9.73 32.84 6.18
N GLU A 47 9.20 34.07 6.30
CA GLU A 47 7.76 34.30 6.40
C GLU A 47 6.98 33.67 5.25
N LYS A 48 7.46 33.80 4.00
CA LYS A 48 6.75 33.26 2.84
C LYS A 48 6.92 31.75 2.67
N VAL A 49 8.14 31.24 2.90
CA VAL A 49 8.42 29.80 2.80
C VAL A 49 7.70 29.02 3.88
N PHE A 50 7.67 29.52 5.13
CA PHE A 50 6.93 28.85 6.21
C PHE A 50 5.43 28.81 5.94
N LEU A 51 4.83 29.86 5.38
CA LEU A 51 3.41 29.84 5.00
C LEU A 51 3.12 28.83 3.87
N LEU A 52 3.98 28.77 2.86
CA LEU A 52 3.85 27.79 1.77
C LEU A 52 3.97 26.35 2.28
N LEU A 53 5.00 26.08 3.08
CA LEU A 53 5.22 24.77 3.70
C LEU A 53 4.07 24.40 4.65
N TRP A 54 3.60 25.34 5.47
CA TRP A 54 2.49 25.09 6.38
C TRP A 54 1.21 24.71 5.64
N LEU A 55 0.89 25.41 4.55
CA LEU A 55 -0.25 25.05 3.70
C LEU A 55 -0.06 23.68 3.06
N TRP A 56 1.13 23.41 2.51
CA TRP A 56 1.47 22.14 1.89
C TRP A 56 1.37 20.96 2.87
N TYR A 57 1.98 21.08 4.05
CA TYR A 57 1.92 20.04 5.09
C TYR A 57 0.51 19.88 5.65
N SER A 58 -0.26 20.95 5.77
CA SER A 58 -1.67 20.86 6.19
C SER A 58 -2.52 20.11 5.15
N LEU A 59 -2.26 20.33 3.86
CA LEU A 59 -2.92 19.60 2.77
C LEU A 59 -2.51 18.12 2.75
N LEU A 60 -1.21 17.82 2.90
CA LEU A 60 -0.74 16.44 3.00
C LEU A 60 -1.35 15.74 4.22
N LEU A 61 -1.38 16.40 5.37
CA LEU A 61 -2.00 15.87 6.58
C LEU A 61 -3.48 15.56 6.34
N LEU A 62 -4.22 16.47 5.71
CA LEU A 62 -5.62 16.27 5.39
C LEU A 62 -5.84 15.06 4.48
N ILE A 63 -5.04 14.92 3.42
CA ILE A 63 -5.09 13.76 2.51
C ILE A 63 -4.80 12.46 3.27
N THR A 64 -3.76 12.43 4.10
CA THR A 64 -3.39 11.26 4.90
C THR A 64 -4.50 10.90 5.88
N VAL A 65 -5.12 11.88 6.54
CA VAL A 65 -6.23 11.68 7.46
C VAL A 65 -7.46 11.11 6.73
N PHE A 66 -7.81 11.64 5.56
CA PHE A 66 -8.91 11.08 4.77
C PHE A 66 -8.64 9.64 4.31
N ASN A 67 -7.41 9.36 3.87
CA ASN A 67 -7.01 7.99 3.52
C ASN A 67 -7.13 7.08 4.74
N LEU A 68 -6.61 7.49 5.89
CA LEU A 68 -6.70 6.74 7.15
C LEU A 68 -8.15 6.46 7.53
N PHE A 69 -9.04 7.46 7.43
CA PHE A 69 -10.47 7.25 7.68
C PHE A 69 -11.09 6.28 6.68
N GLY A 70 -10.75 6.35 5.39
CA GLY A 70 -11.20 5.38 4.38
C GLY A 70 -10.82 3.95 4.77
N TRP A 71 -9.56 3.72 5.15
CA TRP A 71 -9.10 2.43 5.66
C TRP A 71 -9.81 2.01 6.94
N LEU A 72 -9.99 2.93 7.89
CA LEU A 72 -10.65 2.67 9.16
C LEU A 72 -12.11 2.24 8.97
N PHE A 73 -12.87 2.98 8.16
CA PHE A 73 -14.26 2.63 7.84
C PHE A 73 -14.38 1.32 7.08
N ALA A 74 -13.37 0.95 6.30
CA ALA A 74 -13.39 -0.29 5.57
C ALA A 74 -12.95 -1.49 6.44
N LEU A 75 -12.12 -1.29 7.49
CA LEU A 75 -11.54 -2.36 8.33
C LEU A 75 -12.28 -2.60 9.66
N LEU A 76 -12.80 -1.55 10.30
CA LEU A 76 -13.47 -1.69 11.60
C LEU A 76 -14.76 -2.53 11.54
N PRO A 77 -15.72 -2.25 10.64
CA PRO A 77 -16.99 -2.97 10.65
C PRO A 77 -16.78 -4.43 10.26
N PHE A 78 -17.28 -5.32 11.12
CA PHE A 78 -17.21 -6.77 10.89
C PHE A 78 -17.85 -7.17 9.55
N SER A 79 -18.99 -6.54 9.20
CA SER A 79 -19.67 -6.77 7.93
C SER A 79 -18.77 -6.50 6.72
N ALA A 80 -17.98 -5.41 6.71
CA ALA A 80 -17.09 -5.10 5.59
C ALA A 80 -15.89 -6.05 5.50
N ARG A 81 -15.42 -6.59 6.64
CA ARG A 81 -14.38 -7.63 6.67
C ARG A 81 -14.93 -8.96 6.15
N ARG A 82 -16.11 -9.36 6.60
CA ARG A 82 -16.82 -10.56 6.15
C ARG A 82 -17.11 -10.50 4.65
N ASP A 83 -17.68 -9.41 4.17
CA ASP A 83 -18.01 -9.23 2.75
C ASP A 83 -16.76 -9.18 1.86
N PHE A 84 -15.64 -8.67 2.37
CA PHE A 84 -14.37 -8.74 1.68
C PHE A 84 -13.91 -10.18 1.49
N ILE A 85 -13.87 -10.98 2.57
CA ILE A 85 -13.42 -12.37 2.52
C ILE A 85 -14.39 -13.26 1.73
N LEU A 86 -15.70 -13.10 1.92
CA LEU A 86 -16.72 -13.86 1.19
C LEU A 86 -16.65 -13.65 -0.31
N ARG A 87 -16.38 -12.42 -0.77
CA ARG A 87 -16.21 -12.15 -2.20
C ARG A 87 -15.01 -12.91 -2.76
N HIS A 88 -13.89 -12.92 -2.04
CA HIS A 88 -12.67 -13.62 -2.46
C HIS A 88 -12.84 -15.14 -2.48
N LEU A 89 -13.45 -15.72 -1.44
CA LEU A 89 -13.73 -17.16 -1.38
C LEU A 89 -14.69 -17.61 -2.49
N ARG A 90 -15.72 -16.80 -2.79
CA ARG A 90 -16.65 -17.09 -3.90
C ARG A 90 -15.97 -17.02 -5.28
N MET A 91 -14.94 -16.18 -5.43
CA MET A 91 -14.16 -16.11 -6.66
C MET A 91 -13.20 -17.29 -6.81
N ALA A 92 -12.62 -17.76 -5.71
CA ALA A 92 -11.64 -18.85 -5.73
C ALA A 92 -12.29 -20.22 -6.02
N ASN A 93 -13.47 -20.51 -5.46
CA ASN A 93 -14.06 -21.83 -5.60
C ASN A 93 -15.60 -21.80 -5.75
N GLU A 94 -16.04 -22.23 -6.93
CA GLU A 94 -17.44 -22.24 -7.40
C GLU A 94 -18.32 -23.27 -6.67
N LYS A 95 -17.73 -24.26 -5.98
CA LYS A 95 -18.45 -25.35 -5.30
C LYS A 95 -18.56 -25.18 -3.78
N PHE A 96 -18.18 -24.05 -3.22
CA PHE A 96 -18.27 -23.82 -1.79
C PHE A 96 -19.71 -23.62 -1.32
N GLU A 97 -20.30 -24.66 -0.72
CA GLU A 97 -21.42 -24.49 0.21
C GLU A 97 -20.85 -24.01 1.56
N MET A 98 -20.78 -22.69 1.71
CA MET A 98 -20.29 -22.05 2.92
C MET A 98 -21.36 -22.13 4.00
N GLU A 99 -21.11 -22.88 5.07
CA GLU A 99 -21.84 -22.69 6.32
C GLU A 99 -21.48 -21.30 6.85
N GLU A 100 -22.45 -20.38 6.91
CA GLU A 100 -22.21 -18.98 7.27
C GLU A 100 -21.49 -18.82 8.62
N GLU A 101 -21.70 -19.77 9.54
CA GLU A 101 -21.12 -19.79 10.88
C GLU A 101 -19.59 -20.00 10.86
N ASN A 102 -19.07 -20.86 9.97
CA ASN A 102 -17.63 -21.12 9.86
C ASN A 102 -16.86 -19.90 9.31
N VAL A 103 -17.52 -19.09 8.48
CA VAL A 103 -16.92 -17.88 7.91
C VAL A 103 -16.76 -16.81 8.98
N ASP A 104 -17.76 -16.66 9.85
CA ASP A 104 -17.70 -15.66 10.91
C ASP A 104 -16.61 -16.02 11.93
N GLU A 105 -16.46 -17.30 12.27
CA GLU A 105 -15.37 -17.79 13.10
C GLU A 105 -14.00 -17.58 12.45
N PHE A 106 -13.86 -17.88 11.16
CA PHE A 106 -12.64 -17.61 10.41
C PHE A 106 -12.25 -16.13 10.43
N VAL A 107 -13.20 -15.23 10.18
CA VAL A 107 -12.91 -13.78 10.12
C VAL A 107 -12.65 -13.20 11.51
N CYS A 108 -13.40 -13.61 12.55
CA CYS A 108 -13.25 -13.08 13.91
C CYS A 108 -12.05 -13.67 14.66
N ASN A 109 -11.93 -15.00 14.69
CA ASN A 109 -11.03 -15.71 15.59
C ASN A 109 -9.70 -16.06 14.93
N PHE A 110 -9.74 -16.53 13.67
CA PHE A 110 -8.54 -16.96 12.96
C PHE A 110 -7.80 -15.78 12.31
N LEU A 111 -8.48 -15.04 11.42
CA LEU A 111 -7.86 -13.99 10.61
C LEU A 111 -7.71 -12.66 11.38
N LYS A 112 -8.69 -12.32 12.24
CA LYS A 112 -8.73 -11.09 13.04
C LYS A 112 -8.66 -9.81 12.18
N VAL A 113 -8.62 -8.66 12.84
CA VAL A 113 -8.54 -7.35 12.16
C VAL A 113 -7.22 -7.22 11.38
N ASP A 114 -6.10 -7.68 11.97
CA ASP A 114 -4.77 -7.56 11.37
C ASP A 114 -4.62 -8.41 10.11
N GLY A 115 -5.14 -9.65 10.10
CA GLY A 115 -5.11 -10.50 8.91
C GLY A 115 -5.97 -9.95 7.78
N CYS A 116 -7.17 -9.42 8.10
CA CYS A 116 -7.99 -8.73 7.10
C CYS A 116 -7.28 -7.48 6.53
N PHE A 117 -6.55 -6.75 7.36
CA PHE A 117 -5.77 -5.60 6.93
C PHE A 117 -4.64 -6.00 5.98
N LEU A 118 -3.87 -7.03 6.33
CA LEU A 118 -2.78 -7.53 5.48
C LEU A 118 -3.30 -8.02 4.13
N LEU A 119 -4.41 -8.77 4.11
CA LEU A 119 -5.00 -9.25 2.86
C LEU A 119 -5.45 -8.11 1.94
N ARG A 120 -6.03 -7.03 2.49
CA ARG A 120 -6.39 -5.84 1.70
C ARG A 120 -5.18 -5.03 1.22
N MET A 121 -4.12 -5.00 2.03
CA MET A 121 -2.85 -4.40 1.60
C MET A 121 -2.24 -5.20 0.43
N ILE A 122 -2.31 -6.53 0.49
CA ILE A 122 -1.91 -7.42 -0.61
C ILE A 122 -2.77 -7.18 -1.84
N GLU A 123 -4.09 -7.07 -1.70
CA GLU A 123 -5.02 -6.76 -2.81
C GLU A 123 -4.69 -5.43 -3.48
N THR A 124 -4.29 -4.41 -2.70
CA THR A 124 -3.93 -3.08 -3.23
C THR A 124 -2.66 -3.11 -4.10
N HIS A 125 -1.82 -4.12 -3.93
CA HIS A 125 -0.55 -4.27 -4.63
C HIS A 125 -0.49 -5.45 -5.61
N THR A 126 -1.47 -6.34 -5.58
CA THR A 126 -1.55 -7.53 -6.44
C THR A 126 -2.86 -7.54 -7.23
N THR A 127 -3.08 -8.58 -8.03
CA THR A 127 -4.37 -8.75 -8.71
C THR A 127 -5.39 -9.37 -7.77
N GLU A 128 -6.66 -9.04 -7.97
CA GLU A 128 -7.79 -9.59 -7.20
C GLU A 128 -7.78 -11.13 -7.20
N TRP A 129 -7.44 -11.75 -8.34
CA TRP A 129 -7.29 -13.20 -8.46
C TRP A 129 -6.20 -13.78 -7.56
N THR A 130 -5.01 -13.15 -7.50
CA THR A 130 -3.93 -13.61 -6.63
C THR A 130 -4.31 -13.50 -5.16
N THR A 131 -5.04 -12.45 -4.78
CA THR A 131 -5.55 -12.34 -3.40
C THR A 131 -6.58 -13.41 -3.10
N ALA A 132 -7.46 -13.76 -4.06
CA ALA A 132 -8.44 -14.83 -3.88
C ALA A 132 -7.76 -16.20 -3.66
N GLU A 133 -6.71 -16.51 -4.41
CA GLU A 133 -5.90 -17.73 -4.23
C GLU A 133 -5.24 -17.79 -2.85
N ILE A 134 -4.70 -16.66 -2.36
CA ILE A 134 -4.13 -16.58 -1.01
C ILE A 134 -5.22 -16.80 0.05
N VAL A 135 -6.39 -16.21 -0.11
CA VAL A 135 -7.51 -16.36 0.83
C VAL A 135 -8.00 -17.81 0.87
N ASP A 136 -8.03 -18.49 -0.27
CA ASP A 136 -8.44 -19.90 -0.39
C ASP A 136 -7.48 -20.84 0.35
N GLU A 137 -6.17 -20.68 0.12
CA GLU A 137 -5.13 -21.47 0.82
C GLU A 137 -5.17 -21.26 2.36
N ILE A 138 -5.39 -20.02 2.81
CA ILE A 138 -5.54 -19.70 4.23
C ILE A 138 -6.81 -20.35 4.80
N TRP A 139 -7.89 -20.38 4.01
CA TRP A 139 -9.15 -21.00 4.39
C TRP A 139 -9.05 -22.53 4.46
N GLU A 140 -8.37 -23.18 3.52
CA GLU A 140 -8.10 -24.62 3.59
C GLU A 140 -7.28 -24.98 4.83
N SER A 141 -6.29 -24.15 5.18
CA SER A 141 -5.54 -24.31 6.43
C SER A 141 -6.43 -24.21 7.67
N PHE A 142 -7.36 -23.26 7.70
CA PHE A 142 -8.32 -23.11 8.80
C PHE A 142 -9.23 -24.33 8.95
N ILE A 143 -9.79 -24.85 7.85
CA ILE A 143 -10.63 -26.06 7.87
C ILE A 143 -9.81 -27.26 8.34
N SER A 144 -8.57 -27.40 7.86
CA SER A 144 -7.66 -28.48 8.25
C SER A 144 -7.38 -28.45 9.76
N ASP A 145 -7.13 -27.28 10.33
CA ASP A 145 -6.87 -27.14 11.77
C ASP A 145 -8.12 -27.40 12.61
N ASN A 146 -9.29 -26.87 12.22
CA ASN A 146 -10.55 -27.12 12.92
C ASN A 146 -10.97 -28.61 12.84
N GLY A 147 -10.67 -29.28 11.72
CA GLY A 147 -10.91 -30.72 11.54
C GLY A 147 -10.03 -31.62 12.42
N ARG A 148 -8.84 -31.15 12.85
CA ARG A 148 -7.97 -31.91 13.76
C ARG A 148 -8.51 -31.97 15.19
N GLU A 149 -9.33 -31.01 15.59
CA GLU A 149 -10.03 -31.06 16.88
C GLU A 149 -11.29 -31.97 16.84
N GLY A 150 -11.78 -32.33 15.65
CA GLY A 150 -13.05 -33.07 15.44
C GLY A 150 -13.00 -34.49 14.85
N GLY A 151 -11.90 -34.96 14.26
CA GLY A 151 -11.80 -36.33 13.73
C GLY A 151 -11.17 -36.42 12.33
N GLY A 152 -10.32 -37.44 12.12
CA GLY A 152 -9.36 -37.50 11.03
C GLY A 152 -9.88 -37.81 9.60
N GLN A 153 -8.95 -37.59 8.66
CA GLN A 153 -8.87 -38.13 7.29
C GLN A 153 -9.73 -37.45 6.19
N LYS A 154 -9.27 -36.31 5.65
CA LYS A 154 -9.54 -35.87 4.25
C LYS A 154 -8.31 -35.28 3.54
N ARG A 155 -7.09 -35.68 3.94
CA ARG A 155 -5.82 -35.13 3.46
C ARG A 155 -5.40 -35.57 2.05
N GLY A 156 -6.17 -36.41 1.35
CA GLY A 156 -5.71 -37.06 0.11
C GLY A 156 -6.36 -36.56 -1.19
N GLU A 157 -7.53 -35.93 -1.16
CA GLU A 157 -8.32 -35.73 -2.39
C GLU A 157 -8.34 -34.32 -2.96
N SER A 158 -7.99 -33.29 -2.16
CA SER A 158 -7.89 -31.90 -2.65
C SER A 158 -6.54 -31.64 -3.34
N GLU A 159 -5.44 -32.05 -2.70
CA GLU A 159 -4.07 -31.80 -3.18
C GLU A 159 -3.78 -32.37 -4.59
N GLU A 160 -4.40 -33.50 -4.97
CA GLU A 160 -4.21 -34.11 -6.30
C GLU A 160 -5.14 -33.52 -7.38
N LYS A 161 -6.29 -32.97 -6.99
CA LYS A 161 -7.24 -32.34 -7.95
C LYS A 161 -6.81 -30.91 -8.29
N GLU A 162 -6.33 -30.16 -7.31
CA GLU A 162 -5.92 -28.77 -7.50
C GLU A 162 -4.62 -28.65 -8.32
N LYS A 163 -3.65 -29.54 -8.10
CA LYS A 163 -2.43 -29.59 -8.92
C LYS A 163 -2.72 -29.95 -10.39
N LYS A 164 -3.80 -30.70 -10.64
CA LYS A 164 -4.28 -31.07 -11.97
C LYS A 164 -5.06 -29.95 -12.64
N GLU A 165 -5.80 -29.14 -11.88
CA GLU A 165 -6.51 -27.95 -12.34
C GLU A 165 -5.53 -26.80 -12.65
N LYS A 166 -4.59 -26.51 -11.73
CA LYS A 166 -3.50 -25.52 -11.93
C LYS A 166 -2.67 -25.87 -13.16
N ASN A 167 -2.29 -27.14 -13.36
CA ASN A 167 -1.59 -27.56 -14.59
C ASN A 167 -2.45 -27.43 -15.86
N ARG A 168 -3.77 -27.69 -15.78
CA ARG A 168 -4.69 -27.55 -16.92
C ARG A 168 -4.83 -26.09 -17.38
N VAL A 169 -4.78 -25.12 -16.47
CA VAL A 169 -4.93 -23.69 -16.76
C VAL A 169 -3.59 -23.05 -17.15
N ILE A 170 -2.48 -23.46 -16.53
CA ILE A 170 -1.15 -22.87 -16.75
C ILE A 170 -0.52 -23.34 -18.08
N GLU A 171 -0.67 -24.61 -18.49
CA GLU A 171 -0.09 -25.12 -19.75
C GLU A 171 -0.46 -24.29 -21.00
N PRO A 172 -1.72 -23.89 -21.22
CA PRO A 172 -2.08 -23.07 -22.39
C PRO A 172 -1.64 -21.60 -22.28
N LEU A 173 -1.40 -21.06 -21.07
CA LEU A 173 -0.93 -19.69 -20.87
C LEU A 173 0.59 -19.55 -21.08
N VAL A 174 1.36 -20.56 -20.67
CA VAL A 174 2.82 -20.59 -20.89
C VAL A 174 3.16 -20.82 -22.37
N ALA A 175 2.38 -21.65 -23.07
CA ALA A 175 2.58 -21.91 -24.50
C ALA A 175 2.40 -20.66 -25.40
N ARG A 176 1.53 -19.71 -25.01
CA ARG A 176 1.35 -18.45 -25.76
C ARG A 176 2.52 -17.48 -25.62
N ASN A 177 3.32 -17.58 -24.56
CA ASN A 177 4.37 -16.61 -24.28
C ASN A 177 5.75 -17.03 -24.81
N CYS A 178 5.94 -18.31 -25.20
CA CYS A 178 7.16 -18.76 -25.85
C CYS A 178 7.19 -18.53 -27.38
N SER A 179 6.08 -18.15 -28.02
CA SER A 179 6.06 -17.90 -29.48
C SER A 179 6.55 -16.52 -29.90
N ASN A 180 6.74 -15.57 -28.97
CA ASN A 180 7.04 -14.17 -29.29
C ASN A 180 8.48 -13.72 -29.00
N SER A 181 9.39 -14.63 -28.64
CA SER A 181 10.78 -14.24 -28.37
C SER A 181 11.79 -15.36 -28.60
N LEU A 182 12.09 -15.69 -29.87
CA LEU A 182 13.48 -15.75 -30.38
C LEU A 182 13.55 -15.97 -31.91
N PRO A 183 14.52 -15.37 -32.63
CA PRO A 183 14.73 -15.56 -34.07
C PRO A 183 15.38 -16.90 -34.43
N ASN A 184 15.12 -17.35 -35.66
CA ASN A 184 15.66 -18.52 -36.35
C ASN A 184 17.12 -18.90 -36.01
N LEU A 185 17.36 -20.17 -35.68
CA LEU A 185 18.55 -20.93 -36.12
C LEU A 185 18.23 -22.45 -36.10
N PRO A 186 18.78 -23.27 -37.00
CA PRO A 186 18.31 -24.63 -37.28
C PRO A 186 18.92 -25.65 -36.31
N VAL A 187 18.11 -26.61 -35.84
CA VAL A 187 18.58 -27.74 -35.03
C VAL A 187 18.63 -28.99 -35.91
N GLU A 188 19.82 -29.58 -35.96
CA GLU A 188 20.15 -30.85 -36.62
C GLU A 188 19.31 -32.03 -36.11
N HIS A 189 18.99 -32.95 -37.03
CA HIS A 189 18.63 -34.34 -36.72
C HIS A 189 19.90 -35.08 -36.25
N PRO A 190 19.84 -36.00 -35.27
CA PRO A 190 19.69 -37.39 -35.69
C PRO A 190 19.00 -38.38 -34.71
N LEU A 191 18.48 -39.44 -35.35
CA LEU A 191 18.39 -40.85 -34.97
C LEU A 191 17.46 -41.30 -33.82
N THR A 192 16.34 -41.86 -34.29
CA THR A 192 15.57 -42.96 -33.70
C THR A 192 16.45 -44.13 -33.25
N GLU A 193 16.31 -44.56 -31.99
CA GLU A 193 16.65 -45.93 -31.59
C GLU A 193 15.52 -46.55 -30.77
N THR A 194 14.81 -47.45 -31.44
CA THR A 194 13.86 -48.40 -30.88
C THR A 194 14.58 -49.44 -30.02
N ARG A 195 14.16 -49.65 -28.75
CA ARG A 195 14.30 -50.98 -28.14
C ARG A 195 13.12 -51.37 -27.25
N ARG A 196 12.46 -52.41 -27.75
CA ARG A 196 11.28 -53.12 -27.27
C ARG A 196 11.66 -54.11 -26.17
N ARG A 197 10.77 -54.25 -25.20
CA ARG A 197 10.67 -55.30 -24.17
C ARG A 197 11.17 -56.69 -24.63
N ARG A 198 12.06 -57.29 -23.85
CA ARG A 198 11.90 -58.66 -23.34
C ARG A 198 12.76 -58.83 -22.09
#